data_AF-A0AA43CMH1-F1
#
_entry.id   AF-A0AA43CMH1-F1
#
_cell.length_a   1.000
_cell.length_b   1.000
_cell.length_c   1.000
_cell.angle_alpha   90.00
_cell.angle_beta   90.00
_cell.angle_gamma   90.00
#
_symmetry.space_group_name_H-M   'P 1'
#
loop_
_entity.id
_entity.type
_entity.pdbx_description
1 polymer ?
#
loop_
_entity_poly.entity_id
_entity_poly.type
_entity_poly.pdbx_seq_one_letter_code
_entity_poly.pdbx_strand_id
1 'polypeptide(L)'
;MKITSLMSSCLLLAGLAQASITSQTEAIDPHALIETILMIDAQQAEQINDLILDGEYVEGETNDEGEFEQKVRIVKKIYIKYLPDTTLMHDQYLQFYKEGELQDDEETRKEAAERLSKKIKRKSKDVSWQLLTPFHEGERDFYDIVYVGVPGDLVEGRSCHHFQISCKEKDATRINGDYYFDSESFHLVRVDFTPAKLTSNLMFKMKQLDMSIKFGPTPEGHWLPRQFDINGRGKAMFLIGVKFSGTEYYTNGQINSGFDSAIFEDNDGQD
;
A
#
# COMPACT_ATOMS: atom_id res chain seq x y z
N MET A 1 -37.02 -65.17 59.34
CA MET A 1 -37.98 -65.22 58.21
C MET A 1 -37.24 -64.65 57.00
N LYS A 2 -36.48 -65.48 56.26
CA LYS A 2 -36.82 -66.08 54.95
C LYS A 2 -37.39 -65.12 53.89
N ILE A 3 -36.54 -64.86 52.87
CA ILE A 3 -36.79 -64.88 51.40
C ILE A 3 -37.59 -63.66 50.88
N THR A 4 -37.25 -62.89 49.83
CA THR A 4 -36.81 -63.17 48.44
C THR A 4 -36.36 -61.83 47.80
N SER A 5 -35.24 -61.77 47.05
CA SER A 5 -35.15 -61.62 45.58
C SER A 5 -35.90 -60.44 44.92
N LEU A 6 -35.20 -59.54 44.24
CA LEU A 6 -35.18 -59.49 42.76
C LEU A 6 -34.16 -58.45 42.24
N MET A 7 -33.37 -58.89 41.25
CA MET A 7 -32.59 -58.03 40.34
C MET A 7 -33.53 -57.14 39.52
N SER A 8 -33.10 -55.92 39.22
CA SER A 8 -33.45 -55.26 37.95
C SER A 8 -32.40 -54.23 37.57
N SER A 9 -31.57 -54.59 36.61
CA SER A 9 -30.68 -53.70 35.88
C SER A 9 -31.49 -52.74 35.01
N CYS A 10 -31.30 -51.43 35.19
CA CYS A 10 -31.67 -50.44 34.18
C CYS A 10 -30.38 -49.81 33.63
N LEU A 11 -29.98 -50.26 32.44
CA LEU A 11 -29.08 -49.50 31.58
C LEU A 11 -29.81 -48.23 31.13
N LEU A 12 -29.27 -47.07 31.50
CA LEU A 12 -29.64 -45.78 30.92
C LEU A 12 -28.57 -45.40 29.88
N LEU A 13 -28.84 -45.75 28.62
CA LEU A 13 -28.20 -45.17 27.45
C LEU A 13 -28.86 -43.82 27.17
N ALA A 14 -28.32 -42.74 27.74
CA ALA A 14 -28.67 -41.38 27.33
C ALA A 14 -27.83 -41.03 26.10
N GLY A 15 -28.50 -40.98 24.95
CA GLY A 15 -27.93 -40.59 23.67
C GLY A 15 -27.41 -39.15 23.71
N LEU A 16 -26.11 -39.01 23.44
CA LEU A 16 -25.52 -37.74 23.03
C LEU A 16 -26.08 -37.39 21.66
N ALA A 17 -27.13 -36.57 21.63
CA ALA A 17 -27.49 -35.83 20.45
C ALA A 17 -26.35 -34.82 20.18
N GLN A 18 -25.41 -35.19 19.32
CA GLN A 18 -24.51 -34.24 18.69
C GLN A 18 -25.38 -33.31 17.85
N ALA A 19 -25.73 -32.16 18.43
CA ALA A 19 -26.17 -31.01 17.67
C ALA A 19 -24.98 -30.58 16.83
N SER A 20 -24.93 -31.04 15.59
CA SER A 20 -24.08 -30.45 14.56
C SER A 20 -24.50 -29.00 14.41
N ILE A 21 -23.77 -28.10 15.06
CA ILE A 21 -23.78 -26.68 14.73
C ILE A 21 -23.17 -26.62 13.34
N THR A 22 -24.01 -26.77 12.32
CA THR A 22 -23.67 -26.38 10.96
C THR A 22 -23.54 -24.87 11.03
N SER A 23 -22.33 -24.36 11.25
CA SER A 23 -22.01 -22.96 11.02
C SER A 23 -22.35 -22.69 9.55
N GLN A 24 -23.51 -22.10 9.30
CA GLN A 24 -23.79 -21.45 8.03
C GLN A 24 -22.81 -20.29 7.98
N THR A 25 -21.63 -20.51 7.39
CA THR A 25 -20.78 -19.43 6.90
C THR A 25 -21.63 -18.75 5.83
N GLU A 26 -22.31 -17.66 6.19
CA GLU A 26 -22.91 -16.77 5.20
C GLU A 26 -21.81 -16.45 4.20
N ALA A 27 -22.08 -16.73 2.93
CA ALA A 27 -21.16 -16.38 1.87
C ALA A 27 -20.98 -14.86 1.90
N ILE A 28 -19.76 -14.42 2.20
CA ILE A 28 -19.39 -13.00 2.23
C ILE A 28 -19.69 -12.43 0.84
N ASP A 29 -20.49 -11.36 0.78
CA ASP A 29 -20.78 -10.61 -0.45
C ASP A 29 -19.61 -9.64 -0.74
N PRO A 30 -18.80 -9.88 -1.79
CA PRO A 30 -17.69 -9.01 -2.13
C PRO A 30 -18.12 -7.59 -2.51
N HIS A 31 -19.31 -7.41 -3.07
CA HIS A 31 -19.79 -6.08 -3.44
C HIS A 31 -20.10 -5.25 -2.20
N ALA A 32 -20.83 -5.81 -1.24
CA ALA A 32 -21.10 -5.13 0.03
C ALA A 32 -19.80 -4.79 0.79
N LEU A 33 -18.78 -5.66 0.74
CA LEU A 33 -17.46 -5.35 1.30
C LEU A 33 -16.80 -4.16 0.61
N ILE A 34 -16.79 -4.13 -0.73
CA ILE A 34 -16.20 -3.01 -1.47
C ILE A 34 -16.90 -1.69 -1.15
N GLU A 35 -18.23 -1.67 -1.09
CA GLU A 35 -18.97 -0.45 -0.73
C GLU A 35 -18.65 0.01 0.70
N THR A 36 -18.46 -0.93 1.63
CA THR A 36 -18.02 -0.62 3.01
C THR A 36 -16.63 -0.01 3.03
N ILE A 37 -15.68 -0.60 2.29
CA ILE A 37 -14.30 -0.11 2.17
C ILE A 37 -14.28 1.32 1.61
N LEU A 38 -15.01 1.57 0.52
CA LEU A 38 -15.08 2.89 -0.12
C LEU A 38 -15.74 3.93 0.79
N MET A 39 -16.75 3.54 1.56
CA MET A 39 -17.37 4.41 2.56
C MET A 39 -16.37 4.81 3.66
N ILE A 40 -15.60 3.85 4.19
CA ILE A 40 -14.59 4.12 5.22
C ILE A 40 -13.48 5.03 4.69
N ASP A 41 -13.02 4.80 3.47
CA ASP A 41 -12.03 5.65 2.80
C ASP A 41 -12.55 7.09 2.62
N ALA A 42 -13.78 7.24 2.12
CA ALA A 42 -14.42 8.55 1.95
C ALA A 42 -14.58 9.29 3.30
N GLN A 43 -15.03 8.61 4.35
CA GLN A 43 -15.17 9.19 5.69
C GLN A 43 -13.84 9.69 6.24
N GLN A 44 -12.74 8.97 5.99
CA GLN A 44 -11.41 9.42 6.38
C GLN A 44 -10.96 10.61 5.53
N ALA A 45 -11.18 10.58 4.22
CA ALA A 45 -10.79 11.66 3.31
C ALA A 45 -11.49 12.99 3.67
N GLU A 46 -12.76 12.96 4.09
CA GLU A 46 -13.49 14.14 4.57
C GLU A 46 -12.86 14.78 5.83
N GLN A 47 -12.05 14.03 6.58
CA GLN A 47 -11.42 14.50 7.81
C GLN A 47 -10.00 15.04 7.58
N ILE A 48 -9.40 14.83 6.41
CA ILE A 48 -8.00 15.17 6.12
C ILE A 48 -7.95 16.15 4.94
N ASN A 49 -7.77 17.44 5.25
CA ASN A 49 -7.60 18.49 4.23
C ASN A 49 -6.13 18.67 3.85
N ASP A 50 -5.24 18.54 4.83
CA ASP A 50 -3.80 18.64 4.63
C ASP A 50 -3.06 17.65 5.53
N LEU A 51 -1.88 17.22 5.07
CA LEU A 51 -1.02 16.26 5.75
C LEU A 51 0.45 16.64 5.57
N ILE A 52 1.20 16.67 6.66
CA ILE A 52 2.67 16.73 6.66
C ILE A 52 3.21 15.40 7.14
N LEU A 53 4.18 14.83 6.43
CA LEU A 53 4.93 13.64 6.83
C LEU A 53 6.44 13.94 6.84
N ASP A 54 7.16 13.33 7.78
CA ASP A 54 8.60 13.20 7.68
C ASP A 54 8.90 11.92 6.87
N GLY A 55 9.62 12.08 5.75
CA GLY A 55 9.99 11.01 4.84
C GLY A 55 11.48 10.68 4.91
N GLU A 56 11.81 9.39 5.08
CA GLU A 56 13.18 8.88 4.92
C GLU A 56 13.20 7.86 3.78
N TYR A 57 13.83 8.21 2.67
CA TYR A 57 14.00 7.34 1.51
C TYR A 57 15.40 6.75 1.49
N VAL A 58 15.50 5.42 1.41
CA VAL A 58 16.74 4.68 1.30
C VAL A 58 16.72 3.91 -0.01
N GLU A 59 17.75 4.07 -0.84
CA GLU A 59 17.91 3.39 -2.12
C GLU A 59 19.23 2.64 -2.17
N GLY A 60 19.18 1.44 -2.73
CA GLY A 60 20.31 0.55 -2.81
C GLY A 60 20.10 -0.59 -3.78
N GLU A 61 21.03 -1.53 -3.73
CA GLU A 61 20.99 -2.75 -4.52
C GLU A 61 21.34 -3.93 -3.63
N THR A 62 20.71 -5.07 -3.89
CA THR A 62 21.15 -6.34 -3.32
C THR A 62 22.34 -6.85 -4.12
N ASN A 63 23.47 -7.06 -3.44
CA ASN A 63 24.68 -7.63 -4.04
C ASN A 63 24.48 -9.12 -4.38
N ASP A 64 25.49 -9.75 -4.99
CA ASP A 64 25.41 -11.17 -5.38
C ASP A 64 25.37 -12.13 -4.18
N GLU A 65 25.69 -11.64 -2.97
CA GLU A 65 25.66 -12.38 -1.70
C GLU A 65 24.30 -12.26 -0.98
N GLY A 66 23.39 -11.45 -1.49
CA GLY A 66 22.07 -11.23 -0.89
C GLY A 66 22.01 -10.09 0.13
N GLU A 67 23.11 -9.36 0.34
CA GLU A 67 23.14 -8.22 1.25
C GLU A 67 22.69 -6.93 0.56
N PHE A 68 21.91 -6.11 1.26
CA PHE A 68 21.48 -4.81 0.77
C PHE A 68 22.57 -3.77 0.99
N GLU A 69 23.07 -3.19 -0.11
CA GLU A 69 24.04 -2.11 -0.09
C GLU A 69 23.31 -0.78 -0.33
N GLN A 70 23.20 0.03 0.73
CA GLN A 70 22.64 1.38 0.65
C GLN A 70 23.58 2.29 -0.16
N LYS A 71 23.05 2.91 -1.22
CA LYS A 71 23.79 3.87 -2.06
C LYS A 71 23.37 5.30 -1.80
N VAL A 72 22.07 5.52 -1.55
CA VAL A 72 21.48 6.84 -1.36
C VAL A 72 20.56 6.81 -0.15
N ARG A 73 20.59 7.87 0.65
CA ARG A 73 19.54 8.15 1.64
C ARG A 73 19.13 9.62 1.58
N ILE A 74 17.83 9.88 1.63
CA ILE A 74 17.25 11.21 1.56
C ILE A 74 16.28 11.39 2.73
N VAL A 75 16.42 12.51 3.43
CA VAL A 75 15.45 12.95 4.45
C VAL A 75 14.70 14.15 3.90
N LYS A 76 13.37 14.13 3.98
CA LYS A 76 12.51 15.19 3.45
C LYS A 76 11.26 15.42 4.31
N LYS A 77 10.68 16.60 4.18
CA LYS A 77 9.30 16.88 4.58
C LYS A 77 8.39 16.70 3.36
N ILE A 78 7.28 16.03 3.53
CA ILE A 78 6.28 15.82 2.48
C ILE A 78 5.02 16.57 2.88
N TYR A 79 4.56 17.45 2.02
CA TYR A 79 3.35 18.24 2.20
C TYR A 79 2.32 17.76 1.19
N ILE A 80 1.16 17.36 1.68
CA ILE A 80 0.03 16.88 0.87
C ILE A 80 -1.16 17.75 1.18
N LYS A 81 -1.81 18.27 0.14
CA LYS A 81 -3.07 19.00 0.25
C LYS A 81 -4.12 18.31 -0.61
N TYR A 82 -5.20 17.89 0.03
CA TYR A 82 -6.32 17.25 -0.62
C TYR A 82 -7.31 18.33 -1.09
N LEU A 83 -7.56 18.36 -2.39
CA LEU A 83 -8.56 19.20 -3.02
C LEU A 83 -9.74 18.32 -3.50
N PRO A 84 -10.91 18.91 -3.83
CA PRO A 84 -12.08 18.12 -4.21
C PRO A 84 -11.87 17.18 -5.41
N ASP A 85 -10.97 17.54 -6.33
CA ASP A 85 -10.74 16.84 -7.60
C ASP A 85 -9.28 16.41 -7.81
N THR A 86 -8.36 16.84 -6.95
CA THR A 86 -6.93 16.56 -7.10
C THR A 86 -6.21 16.57 -5.76
N THR A 87 -4.96 16.14 -5.77
CA THR A 87 -4.06 16.20 -4.62
C THR A 87 -2.80 16.94 -5.02
N LEU A 88 -2.43 17.97 -4.26
CA LEU A 88 -1.15 18.64 -4.41
C LEU A 88 -0.14 17.99 -3.48
N MET A 89 1.06 17.71 -3.99
CA MET A 89 2.15 17.13 -3.19
C MET A 89 3.45 17.89 -3.44
N HIS A 90 4.14 18.25 -2.37
CA HIS A 90 5.45 18.89 -2.40
C HIS A 90 6.43 18.15 -1.49
N ASP A 91 7.60 17.83 -2.03
CA ASP A 91 8.71 17.22 -1.31
C ASP A 91 9.79 18.27 -1.03
N GLN A 92 9.96 18.65 0.24
CA GLN A 92 11.04 19.52 0.68
C GLN A 92 12.23 18.68 1.15
N TYR A 93 13.27 18.62 0.33
CA TYR A 93 14.50 17.86 0.61
C TYR A 93 15.32 18.56 1.68
N LEU A 94 15.62 17.85 2.77
CA LEU A 94 16.32 18.39 3.94
C LEU A 94 17.77 17.90 4.02
N GLN A 95 18.00 16.61 3.77
CA GLN A 95 19.33 16.01 3.83
C GLN A 95 19.50 14.98 2.73
N PHE A 96 20.70 14.96 2.13
CA PHE A 96 21.10 13.97 1.15
C PHE A 96 22.38 13.28 1.61
N TYR A 97 22.35 11.94 1.61
CA TYR A 97 23.48 11.09 1.91
C TYR A 97 23.80 10.24 0.69
N LYS A 98 25.08 10.20 0.33
CA LYS A 98 25.62 9.34 -0.72
C LYS A 98 26.68 8.46 -0.12
N GLU A 99 26.54 7.14 -0.28
CA GLU A 99 27.47 6.14 0.30
C GLU A 99 27.67 6.33 1.81
N GLY A 100 26.61 6.78 2.51
CA GLY A 100 26.61 7.03 3.96
C GLY A 100 27.10 8.42 4.38
N GLU A 101 27.70 9.20 3.47
CA GLU A 101 28.24 10.53 3.79
C GLU A 101 27.21 11.64 3.53
N LEU A 102 27.03 12.54 4.49
CA LEU A 102 26.17 13.72 4.34
C LEU A 102 26.78 14.66 3.30
N GLN A 103 25.99 15.02 2.30
CA GLN A 103 26.38 15.96 1.24
C GLN A 103 26.05 17.40 1.66
N ASP A 104 26.67 18.36 0.99
CA ASP A 104 26.40 19.78 1.22
C ASP A 104 25.06 20.24 0.62
N ASP A 105 24.68 21.49 0.92
CA ASP A 105 23.42 22.09 0.48
C ASP A 105 23.34 22.28 -1.05
N GLU A 106 24.48 22.37 -1.75
CA GLU A 106 24.50 22.50 -3.21
C GLU A 106 24.17 21.17 -3.88
N GLU A 107 24.85 20.10 -3.49
CA GLU A 107 24.57 18.75 -4.00
C GLU A 107 23.17 18.27 -3.56
N THR A 108 22.70 18.62 -2.36
CA THR A 108 21.34 18.31 -1.92
C THR A 108 20.28 18.97 -2.83
N ARG A 109 20.46 20.26 -3.17
CA ARG A 109 19.53 20.98 -4.08
C ARG A 109 19.56 20.40 -5.50
N LYS A 110 20.73 19.99 -5.97
CA LYS A 110 20.89 19.37 -7.29
C LYS A 110 20.20 18.01 -7.38
N GLU A 111 20.38 17.15 -6.37
CA GLU A 111 19.68 15.85 -6.29
C GLU A 111 18.16 16.05 -6.20
N ALA A 112 17.70 17.02 -5.40
CA ALA A 112 16.28 17.37 -5.31
C ALA A 112 15.70 17.78 -6.67
N ALA A 113 16.38 18.68 -7.40
CA ALA A 113 15.96 19.12 -8.73
C ALA A 113 15.96 17.97 -9.76
N GLU A 114 16.98 17.10 -9.72
CA GLU A 114 17.06 15.94 -10.62
C GLU A 114 15.91 14.95 -10.35
N ARG A 115 15.58 14.69 -9.08
CA ARG A 115 14.47 13.81 -8.70
C ARG A 115 13.12 14.39 -9.08
N LEU A 116 12.91 15.69 -8.85
CA LEU A 116 11.68 16.36 -9.28
C LEU A 116 11.51 16.28 -10.79
N SER A 117 12.56 16.59 -11.56
CA SER A 117 12.55 16.47 -13.02
C SER A 117 12.25 15.04 -13.49
N LYS A 118 12.85 14.03 -12.85
CA LYS A 118 12.57 12.61 -13.14
C LYS A 118 11.13 12.23 -12.81
N LYS A 119 10.59 12.70 -11.68
CA LYS A 119 9.20 12.44 -11.24
C LYS A 119 8.20 12.96 -12.25
N ILE A 120 8.35 14.23 -12.66
CA ILE A 120 7.52 14.89 -13.70
C ILE A 120 7.61 14.11 -15.02
N LYS A 121 8.83 13.86 -15.51
CA LYS A 121 9.05 13.16 -16.79
C LYS A 121 8.46 11.74 -16.82
N ARG A 122 8.49 11.03 -15.68
CA ARG A 122 8.02 9.65 -15.58
C ARG A 122 6.55 9.54 -15.23
N LYS A 123 5.89 10.64 -14.84
CA LYS A 123 4.52 10.61 -14.26
C LYS A 123 4.43 9.57 -13.14
N SER A 124 5.47 9.54 -12.30
CA SER A 124 5.59 8.55 -11.24
C SER A 124 4.44 8.70 -10.25
N LYS A 125 3.77 7.58 -9.94
CA LYS A 125 2.82 7.50 -8.84
C LYS A 125 3.60 7.56 -7.52
N ASP A 126 3.10 8.31 -6.55
CA ASP A 126 3.64 8.43 -5.20
C ASP A 126 2.56 8.09 -4.17
N VAL A 127 2.80 8.38 -2.89
CA VAL A 127 1.87 8.11 -1.79
C VAL A 127 0.57 8.91 -1.85
N SER A 128 0.50 9.97 -2.65
CA SER A 128 -0.74 10.72 -2.87
C SER A 128 -1.65 10.05 -3.91
N TRP A 129 -1.18 9.01 -4.60
CA TRP A 129 -1.96 8.33 -5.62
C TRP A 129 -3.15 7.58 -5.02
N GLN A 130 -4.32 7.69 -5.65
CA GLN A 130 -5.55 7.06 -5.20
C GLN A 130 -5.50 5.54 -5.42
N LEU A 131 -5.01 4.80 -4.43
CA LEU A 131 -4.82 3.35 -4.51
C LEU A 131 -6.14 2.60 -4.69
N LEU A 132 -7.27 3.15 -4.21
CA LEU A 132 -8.57 2.52 -4.35
C LEU A 132 -9.26 2.77 -5.70
N THR A 133 -8.59 3.46 -6.64
CA THR A 133 -9.09 3.69 -8.01
C THR A 133 -9.78 2.46 -8.62
N PRO A 134 -9.20 1.23 -8.58
CA PRO A 134 -9.83 0.06 -9.19
C PRO A 134 -11.21 -0.31 -8.62
N PHE A 135 -11.52 0.11 -7.39
CA PHE A 135 -12.77 -0.22 -6.72
C PHE A 135 -13.90 0.77 -7.03
N HIS A 136 -13.60 1.99 -7.49
CA HIS A 136 -14.62 2.98 -7.83
C HIS A 136 -15.39 2.62 -9.11
N GLU A 137 -16.69 2.96 -9.15
CA GLU A 137 -17.61 2.60 -10.24
C GLU A 137 -17.09 2.97 -11.64
N GLY A 138 -16.51 4.17 -11.80
CA GLY A 138 -16.00 4.64 -13.10
C GLY A 138 -14.78 3.89 -13.64
N GLU A 139 -14.07 3.15 -12.79
CA GLU A 139 -12.86 2.41 -13.16
C GLU A 139 -13.00 0.89 -13.03
N ARG A 140 -13.96 0.42 -12.21
CA ARG A 140 -14.18 -1.00 -11.88
C ARG A 140 -14.28 -1.90 -13.11
N ASP A 141 -14.90 -1.42 -14.19
CA ASP A 141 -15.08 -2.18 -15.43
C ASP A 141 -13.77 -2.53 -16.15
N PHE A 142 -12.68 -1.80 -15.89
CA PHE A 142 -11.36 -2.09 -16.47
C PHE A 142 -10.59 -3.19 -15.71
N TYR A 143 -11.12 -3.66 -14.59
CA TYR A 143 -10.47 -4.64 -13.72
C TYR A 143 -11.30 -5.91 -13.54
N ASP A 144 -10.61 -7.03 -13.42
CA ASP A 144 -11.12 -8.23 -12.78
C ASP A 144 -10.78 -8.13 -11.28
N ILE A 145 -11.82 -8.11 -10.45
CA ILE A 145 -11.73 -7.97 -9.00
C ILE A 145 -12.21 -9.26 -8.36
N VAL A 146 -11.29 -9.97 -7.69
CA VAL A 146 -11.57 -11.26 -7.07
C VAL A 146 -11.38 -11.14 -5.56
N TYR A 147 -12.44 -11.41 -4.80
CA TYR A 147 -12.31 -11.62 -3.36
C TYR A 147 -11.74 -13.00 -3.09
N VAL A 148 -10.57 -13.04 -2.47
CA VAL A 148 -9.82 -14.29 -2.20
C VAL A 148 -10.22 -14.88 -0.85
N GLY A 149 -10.65 -14.05 0.10
CA GLY A 149 -11.02 -14.45 1.45
C GLY A 149 -10.20 -13.72 2.50
N VAL A 150 -10.16 -14.29 3.70
CA VAL A 150 -9.27 -13.86 4.79
C VAL A 150 -8.08 -14.81 4.83
N PRO A 151 -6.84 -14.35 4.57
CA PRO A 151 -5.66 -15.21 4.67
C PRO A 151 -5.52 -15.82 6.07
N GLY A 152 -4.96 -17.02 6.16
CA GLY A 152 -4.72 -17.68 7.44
C GLY A 152 -3.63 -17.01 8.29
N ASP A 153 -2.68 -16.34 7.64
CA ASP A 153 -1.61 -15.58 8.27
C ASP A 153 -2.01 -14.10 8.42
N LEU A 154 -1.47 -13.46 9.46
CA LEU A 154 -1.67 -12.04 9.70
C LEU A 154 -0.86 -11.20 8.72
N VAL A 155 -1.49 -10.19 8.11
CA VAL A 155 -0.84 -9.20 7.25
C VAL A 155 -0.56 -7.96 8.09
N GLU A 156 0.71 -7.59 8.23
CA GLU A 156 1.14 -6.48 9.12
C GLU A 156 0.57 -6.60 10.54
N GLY A 157 0.44 -7.83 11.04
CA GLY A 157 -0.09 -8.15 12.37
C GLY A 157 -1.62 -8.13 12.48
N ARG A 158 -2.35 -8.05 11.35
CA ARG A 158 -3.82 -7.94 11.30
C ARG A 158 -4.46 -9.05 10.48
N SER A 159 -5.68 -9.42 10.84
CA SER A 159 -6.53 -10.24 9.99
C SER A 159 -7.10 -9.34 8.89
N CYS A 160 -7.03 -9.76 7.63
CA CYS A 160 -7.41 -8.89 6.51
C CYS A 160 -8.31 -9.59 5.50
N HIS A 161 -9.27 -8.86 4.94
CA HIS A 161 -9.90 -9.21 3.66
C HIS A 161 -8.88 -9.02 2.53
N HIS A 162 -8.73 -10.03 1.68
CA HIS A 162 -7.82 -10.01 0.52
C HIS A 162 -8.61 -9.92 -0.79
N PHE A 163 -8.30 -8.90 -1.58
CA PHE A 163 -8.75 -8.75 -2.96
C PHE A 163 -7.58 -8.82 -3.92
N GLN A 164 -7.72 -9.60 -4.98
CA GLN A 164 -6.81 -9.61 -6.11
C GLN A 164 -7.41 -8.79 -7.25
N ILE A 165 -6.63 -7.85 -7.77
CA ILE A 165 -7.02 -6.92 -8.84
C ILE A 165 -6.13 -7.15 -10.04
N SER A 166 -6.74 -7.42 -11.19
CA SER A 166 -6.03 -7.54 -12.47
C SER A 166 -6.67 -6.64 -13.52
N CYS A 167 -5.88 -5.75 -14.12
CA CYS A 167 -6.35 -4.93 -15.23
C CYS A 167 -6.60 -5.82 -16.46
N LYS A 168 -7.79 -5.70 -17.06
CA LYS A 168 -8.20 -6.47 -18.24
C LYS A 168 -7.37 -6.15 -19.48
N GLU A 169 -6.74 -4.98 -19.49
CA GLU A 169 -5.92 -4.48 -20.60
C GLU A 169 -4.49 -4.12 -20.18
N LYS A 170 -3.55 -4.16 -21.13
CA LYS A 170 -2.17 -3.69 -20.91
C LYS A 170 -2.09 -2.18 -21.03
N ASP A 171 -2.36 -1.50 -19.92
CA ASP A 171 -2.29 -0.04 -19.80
C ASP A 171 -1.18 0.38 -18.82
N ALA A 172 -0.35 1.37 -19.22
CA ALA A 172 0.74 1.85 -18.38
C ALA A 172 0.26 2.75 -17.22
N THR A 173 -0.98 3.25 -17.31
CA THR A 173 -1.59 4.11 -16.28
C THR A 173 -2.32 3.30 -15.20
N ARG A 174 -2.62 2.03 -15.47
CA ARG A 174 -3.34 1.12 -14.57
C ARG A 174 -2.40 0.14 -13.87
N ILE A 175 -2.90 -0.57 -12.88
CA ILE A 175 -2.11 -1.49 -12.04
C ILE A 175 -2.75 -2.86 -11.94
N ASN A 176 -1.94 -3.86 -11.58
CA ASN A 176 -2.40 -5.10 -10.99
C ASN A 176 -1.95 -5.11 -9.53
N GLY A 177 -2.68 -5.77 -8.64
CA GLY A 177 -2.23 -5.86 -7.26
C GLY A 177 -3.08 -6.70 -6.32
N ASP A 178 -2.54 -6.89 -5.14
CA ASP A 178 -3.14 -7.58 -4.00
C ASP A 178 -3.41 -6.55 -2.91
N TYR A 179 -4.67 -6.42 -2.51
CA TYR A 179 -5.14 -5.45 -1.53
C TYR A 179 -5.56 -6.18 -0.26
N TYR A 180 -5.09 -5.68 0.87
CA TYR A 180 -5.35 -6.23 2.19
C TYR A 180 -6.04 -5.16 3.04
N PHE A 181 -7.31 -5.37 3.36
CA PHE A 181 -8.10 -4.47 4.20
C PHE A 181 -8.31 -5.12 5.57
N ASP A 182 -8.12 -4.38 6.64
CA ASP A 182 -8.34 -4.87 8.01
C ASP A 182 -9.77 -5.43 8.15
N SER A 183 -9.92 -6.64 8.69
CA SER A 183 -11.22 -7.33 8.70
C SER A 183 -12.24 -6.75 9.68
N GLU A 184 -11.81 -5.88 10.59
CA GLU A 184 -12.68 -5.22 11.56
C GLU A 184 -12.97 -3.78 11.16
N SER A 185 -11.95 -3.02 10.75
CA SER A 185 -12.07 -1.58 10.47
C SER A 185 -12.16 -1.24 8.98
N PHE A 186 -11.94 -2.21 8.09
CA PHE A 186 -11.99 -2.07 6.62
C PHE A 186 -11.01 -1.06 6.01
N HIS A 187 -10.10 -0.49 6.79
CA HIS A 187 -9.02 0.35 6.27
C HIS A 187 -8.01 -0.48 5.48
N LEU A 188 -7.45 0.12 4.43
CA LEU A 188 -6.34 -0.47 3.69
C LEU A 188 -5.13 -0.63 4.62
N VAL A 189 -4.67 -1.87 4.79
CA VAL A 189 -3.48 -2.21 5.59
C VAL A 189 -2.24 -2.25 4.72
N ARG A 190 -2.37 -2.89 3.56
CA ARG A 190 -1.27 -3.06 2.60
C ARG A 190 -1.83 -3.23 1.20
N VAL A 191 -1.10 -2.72 0.23
CA VAL A 191 -1.30 -3.06 -1.18
C VAL A 191 0.04 -3.39 -1.81
N ASP A 192 0.11 -4.54 -2.47
CA ASP A 192 1.23 -4.92 -3.34
C ASP A 192 0.78 -4.76 -4.78
N PHE A 193 1.53 -4.02 -5.60
CA PHE A 193 1.08 -3.69 -6.94
C PHE A 193 2.21 -3.53 -7.95
N THR A 194 1.84 -3.69 -9.22
CA THR A 194 2.72 -3.52 -10.38
C THR A 194 1.96 -2.73 -11.46
N PRO A 195 2.63 -2.01 -12.37
CA PRO A 195 1.95 -1.43 -13.51
C PRO A 195 1.38 -2.55 -14.41
N ALA A 196 0.17 -2.38 -14.92
CA ALA A 196 -0.44 -3.35 -15.84
C ALA A 196 0.34 -3.48 -17.17
N LYS A 197 1.14 -2.46 -17.50
CA LYS A 197 2.13 -2.49 -18.57
C LYS A 197 3.45 -1.87 -18.12
N LEU A 198 4.51 -2.68 -18.16
CA LEU A 198 5.88 -2.21 -17.94
C LEU A 198 6.43 -1.44 -19.14
N THR A 199 7.20 -0.38 -18.87
CA THR A 199 7.86 0.43 -19.89
C THR A 199 8.87 -0.38 -20.70
N SER A 200 8.74 -0.34 -22.02
CA SER A 200 9.65 -0.99 -22.96
C SER A 200 9.83 -0.13 -24.20
N ASN A 201 11.07 0.29 -24.47
CA ASN A 201 11.48 1.00 -25.70
C ASN A 201 12.81 0.43 -26.22
N LEU A 202 13.35 1.02 -27.29
CA LEU A 202 14.58 0.54 -27.94
C LEU A 202 15.80 0.51 -27.00
N MET A 203 15.87 1.44 -26.05
CA MET A 203 17.07 1.66 -25.23
C MET A 203 16.92 1.13 -23.80
N PHE A 204 15.70 0.81 -23.39
CA PHE A 204 15.41 0.28 -22.07
C PHE A 204 14.17 -0.61 -22.08
N LYS A 205 14.27 -1.77 -21.44
CA LYS A 205 13.14 -2.67 -21.17
C LYS A 205 13.06 -2.98 -19.68
N MET A 206 11.99 -2.50 -19.04
CA MET A 206 11.65 -2.92 -17.69
C MET A 206 11.12 -4.36 -17.73
N LYS A 207 11.66 -5.23 -16.88
CA LYS A 207 11.27 -6.63 -16.76
C LYS A 207 10.39 -6.88 -15.53
N GLN A 208 10.59 -6.11 -14.47
CA GLN A 208 9.91 -6.24 -13.20
C GLN A 208 9.86 -4.85 -12.54
N LEU A 209 8.72 -4.52 -11.95
CA LEU A 209 8.56 -3.36 -11.09
C LEU A 209 7.47 -3.69 -10.07
N ASP A 210 7.90 -4.07 -8.88
CA ASP A 210 7.04 -4.41 -7.77
C ASP A 210 7.05 -3.27 -6.76
N MET A 211 5.88 -2.90 -6.30
CA MET A 211 5.68 -1.83 -5.34
C MET A 211 4.80 -2.34 -4.20
N SER A 212 5.03 -1.82 -3.00
CA SER A 212 4.18 -2.10 -1.85
C SER A 212 3.98 -0.83 -1.05
N ILE A 213 2.75 -0.52 -0.64
CA ILE A 213 2.48 0.52 0.35
C ILE A 213 1.83 -0.12 1.56
N LYS A 214 2.37 0.19 2.74
CA LYS A 214 1.83 -0.22 4.03
C LYS A 214 1.26 0.99 4.74
N PHE A 215 0.13 0.78 5.39
CA PHE A 215 -0.56 1.79 6.19
C PHE A 215 -0.57 1.39 7.66
N GLY A 216 -0.90 2.35 8.52
CA GLY A 216 -1.16 2.05 9.92
C GLY A 216 -1.91 3.19 10.60
N PRO A 217 -2.54 2.88 11.74
CA PRO A 217 -3.30 3.87 12.50
C PRO A 217 -2.39 4.88 13.18
N THR A 218 -2.80 6.14 13.21
CA THR A 218 -2.29 7.18 14.10
C THR A 218 -2.99 7.09 15.46
N PRO A 219 -2.45 7.74 16.52
CA PRO A 219 -3.14 7.82 17.82
C PRO A 219 -4.56 8.39 17.75
N GLU A 220 -4.83 9.25 16.76
CA GLU A 220 -6.12 9.89 16.51
C GLU A 220 -7.07 9.00 15.67
N GLY A 221 -6.62 7.83 15.23
CA GLY A 221 -7.44 6.84 14.52
C GLY A 221 -7.40 6.94 12.99
N HIS A 222 -6.62 7.84 12.40
CA HIS A 222 -6.45 7.92 10.95
C HIS A 222 -5.47 6.87 10.44
N TRP A 223 -5.68 6.34 9.25
CA TRP A 223 -4.79 5.41 8.59
C TRP A 223 -3.93 6.11 7.56
N LEU A 224 -2.65 6.27 7.88
CA LEU A 224 -1.68 6.97 7.05
C LEU A 224 -0.65 5.99 6.47
N PRO A 225 -0.01 6.32 5.33
CA PRO A 225 1.10 5.52 4.82
C PRO A 225 2.23 5.50 5.85
N ARG A 226 2.88 4.35 6.00
CA ARG A 226 4.03 4.13 6.89
C ARG A 226 5.28 3.73 6.13
N GLN A 227 5.11 3.01 5.03
CA GLN A 227 6.22 2.49 4.25
C GLN A 227 5.80 2.34 2.79
N PHE A 228 6.66 2.76 1.87
CA PHE A 228 6.56 2.49 0.44
C PHE A 228 7.83 1.76 -0.02
N ASP A 229 7.66 0.54 -0.51
CA ASP A 229 8.75 -0.25 -1.08
C ASP A 229 8.64 -0.28 -2.60
N ILE A 230 9.77 -0.17 -3.29
CA ILE A 230 9.87 -0.28 -4.74
C ILE A 230 11.06 -1.16 -5.12
N ASN A 231 10.81 -2.16 -5.96
CA ASN A 231 11.83 -3.08 -6.44
C ASN A 231 11.72 -3.22 -7.95
N GLY A 232 12.82 -2.97 -8.65
CA GLY A 232 12.83 -2.93 -10.11
C GLY A 232 13.96 -3.71 -10.74
N ARG A 233 13.68 -4.27 -11.91
CA ARG A 233 14.68 -4.92 -12.76
C ARG A 233 14.48 -4.52 -14.20
N GLY A 234 15.52 -3.97 -14.82
CA GLY A 234 15.53 -3.53 -16.20
C GLY A 234 16.70 -4.07 -17.00
N LYS A 235 16.66 -3.84 -18.30
CA LYS A 235 17.77 -4.10 -19.23
C LYS A 235 17.96 -2.87 -20.10
N ALA A 236 19.13 -2.24 -20.02
CA ALA A 236 19.55 -1.18 -20.92
C ALA A 236 20.12 -1.76 -22.23
N MET A 237 20.29 -0.91 -23.24
CA MET A 237 21.00 -1.27 -24.49
C MET A 237 22.38 -1.89 -24.15
N PHE A 238 22.81 -2.90 -24.94
CA PHE A 238 24.06 -3.66 -24.73
C PHE A 238 24.12 -4.58 -23.49
N LEU A 239 23.00 -5.21 -23.11
CA LEU A 239 22.94 -6.30 -22.09
C LEU A 239 23.25 -5.90 -20.63
N ILE A 240 23.41 -4.62 -20.32
CA ILE A 240 23.60 -4.16 -18.94
C ILE A 240 22.27 -4.32 -18.18
N GLY A 241 22.25 -5.26 -17.23
CA GLY A 241 21.15 -5.41 -16.29
C GLY A 241 21.16 -4.29 -15.27
N VAL A 242 20.01 -3.70 -15.00
CA VAL A 242 19.85 -2.69 -13.94
C VAL A 242 18.92 -3.29 -12.89
N LYS A 243 19.37 -3.33 -11.63
CA LYS A 243 18.53 -3.65 -10.47
C LYS A 243 18.48 -2.39 -9.62
N PHE A 244 17.34 -2.12 -9.01
CA PHE A 244 17.23 -1.09 -7.99
C PHE A 244 16.20 -1.50 -6.96
N SER A 245 16.42 -1.08 -5.73
CA SER A 245 15.49 -1.24 -4.63
C SER A 245 15.47 0.06 -3.84
N GLY A 246 14.29 0.46 -3.39
CA GLY A 246 14.13 1.62 -2.52
C GLY A 246 13.02 1.37 -1.51
N THR A 247 13.20 1.92 -0.33
CA THR A 247 12.17 1.97 0.70
C THR A 247 12.06 3.40 1.19
N GLU A 248 10.84 3.92 1.25
CA GLU A 248 10.52 5.18 1.88
C GLU A 248 9.71 4.93 3.15
N TYR A 249 10.15 5.48 4.27
CA TYR A 249 9.44 5.45 5.54
C TYR A 249 8.76 6.79 5.80
N TYR A 250 7.54 6.75 6.31
CA TYR A 250 6.77 7.93 6.66
C TYR A 250 6.49 7.95 8.15
N THR A 251 6.80 9.08 8.80
CA THR A 251 6.69 9.25 10.25
C THR A 251 6.14 10.62 10.60
N ASN A 252 5.78 10.82 11.88
CA ASN A 252 5.36 12.11 12.44
C ASN A 252 4.25 12.82 11.65
N GLY A 253 3.22 12.08 11.24
CA GLY A 253 2.09 12.63 10.49
C GLY A 253 1.37 13.74 11.25
N GLN A 254 1.24 14.91 10.61
CA GLN A 254 0.47 16.05 11.12
C GLN A 254 -0.70 16.31 10.19
N ILE A 255 -1.91 16.11 10.69
CA ILE A 255 -3.16 16.26 9.93
C ILE A 255 -3.75 17.64 10.20
N ASN A 256 -4.24 18.30 9.14
CA ASN A 256 -4.91 19.60 9.21
C ASN A 256 -4.10 20.68 9.94
N SER A 257 -2.79 20.70 9.65
CA SER A 257 -1.84 21.64 10.25
C SER A 257 -2.03 23.08 9.75
N GLY A 258 -2.76 23.27 8.63
CA GLY A 258 -3.03 24.59 8.08
C GLY A 258 -1.79 25.27 7.48
N PHE A 259 -0.85 24.49 6.95
CA PHE A 259 0.34 25.04 6.30
C PHE A 259 -0.02 25.92 5.09
N ASP A 260 0.86 26.89 4.79
CA ASP A 260 0.64 27.85 3.71
C ASP A 260 0.65 27.16 2.34
N SER A 261 -0.35 27.48 1.51
CA SER A 261 -0.46 26.92 0.15
C SER A 261 0.59 27.46 -0.81
N ALA A 262 1.26 28.56 -0.45
CA ALA A 262 2.39 29.09 -1.21
C ALA A 262 3.52 28.06 -1.44
N ILE A 263 3.62 27.01 -0.61
CA ILE A 263 4.59 25.92 -0.79
C ILE A 263 4.39 25.13 -2.10
N PHE A 264 3.20 25.21 -2.72
CA PHE A 264 2.91 24.57 -4.00
C PHE A 264 3.17 25.49 -5.19
N GLU A 265 3.23 26.81 -4.99
CA GLU A 265 3.36 27.80 -6.08
C GLU A 265 4.73 27.70 -6.79
N ASP A 266 5.78 27.27 -6.08
CA ASP A 266 7.11 27.04 -6.68
C ASP A 266 7.14 25.82 -7.63
N ASN A 267 6.09 24.98 -7.62
CA ASN A 267 5.92 23.86 -8.56
C ASN A 267 4.98 24.18 -9.73
N ASP A 268 4.22 25.27 -9.69
CA ASP A 268 3.21 25.65 -10.71
C ASP A 268 3.82 26.29 -11.97
N GLY A 269 5.14 26.24 -12.12
CA GLY A 269 5.86 26.82 -13.23
C GLY A 269 5.93 25.98 -14.50
N GLN A 270 5.34 24.77 -14.60
CA GLN A 270 5.43 23.92 -15.79
C GLN A 270 4.19 23.01 -16.00
N ASP A 271 3.22 23.52 -16.76
CA ASP A 271 2.25 22.73 -17.55
C ASP A 271 2.95 21.86 -18.62
#